data_AF-A0A8C6DJA7-F1
#
_entry.id   AF-A0A8C6DJA7-F1
#
_cell.length_a   1.000
_cell.length_b   1.000
_cell.length_c   1.000
_cell.angle_alpha   90.00
_cell.angle_beta   90.00
_cell.angle_gamma   90.00
#
_symmetry.space_group_name_H-M   'P 1'
#
loop_
_entity.id
_entity.type
_entity.pdbx_description
1 polymer ?
#
loop_
_entity_poly.entity_id
_entity_poly.type
_entity_poly.pdbx_seq_one_letter_code
_entity_poly.pdbx_strand_id
1 'polypeptide(L)' 'MKINDPQAVLSPPVSQQAVQPKGADKGSEGAIPELVEGNLPVFVFPTELIFYADDQSTHKQVLTLYKPYEFALEFKV' A
#
# COMPACT_ATOMS: atom_id res chain seq x y z
N MET A 1 38.43 -9.01 19.00
CA MET A 1 37.93 -9.43 17.67
C MET A 1 36.45 -9.07 17.65
N LYS A 2 36.10 -7.93 17.01
CA LYS A 2 34.72 -7.44 16.94
C LYS A 2 34.09 -8.11 15.73
N ILE A 3 33.13 -9.00 15.97
CA ILE A 3 32.38 -9.71 14.94
C ILE A 3 31.37 -8.69 14.41
N ASN A 4 31.63 -8.15 13.23
CA ASN A 4 30.72 -7.24 12.56
C ASN A 4 29.63 -8.07 11.88
N ASP A 5 28.40 -7.95 12.36
CA ASP A 5 27.19 -8.38 11.64
C ASP A 5 27.01 -7.56 10.36
N PRO A 6 26.91 -8.17 9.16
CA PRO A 6 26.47 -7.44 7.98
C PRO A 6 24.94 -7.39 7.98
N GLN A 7 24.37 -6.43 8.71
CA GLN A 7 23.04 -5.90 8.41
C GLN A 7 23.13 -5.26 7.03
N ALA A 8 22.68 -5.98 6.00
CA ALA A 8 22.47 -5.43 4.67
C ALA A 8 21.33 -4.42 4.75
N VAL A 9 21.70 -3.16 4.95
CA VAL A 9 20.78 -2.03 4.88
C VAL A 9 20.33 -1.92 3.43
N LEU A 10 19.19 -2.54 3.11
CA LEU A 10 18.48 -2.28 1.86
C LEU A 10 17.83 -0.90 1.98
N SER A 11 18.63 0.15 1.76
CA SER A 11 18.09 1.48 1.50
C SER A 11 17.44 1.46 0.11
N PRO A 12 16.13 1.70 -0.04
CA PRO A 12 15.56 1.93 -1.36
C PRO A 12 16.16 3.22 -1.96
N PRO A 13 16.32 3.28 -3.30
CA PRO A 13 16.96 4.40 -3.96
C PRO A 13 16.10 5.66 -3.83
N VAL A 14 16.72 6.74 -3.35
CA VAL A 14 16.16 8.09 -3.38
C VAL A 14 16.03 8.51 -4.84
N SER A 15 14.80 8.58 -5.35
CA SER A 15 14.46 9.35 -6.55
C SER A 15 12.95 9.53 -6.67
N GLN A 16 12.39 10.54 -6.00
CA GLN A 16 11.29 11.35 -6.53
C GLN A 16 11.42 12.77 -5.96
N GLN A 17 12.01 13.66 -6.74
CA GLN A 17 12.01 15.09 -6.46
C GLN A 17 10.65 15.63 -6.91
N ALA A 18 9.69 15.72 -5.98
CA ALA A 18 8.44 16.39 -6.22
C ALA A 18 8.70 17.91 -6.29
N VAL A 19 8.43 18.50 -7.45
CA VAL A 19 8.41 19.95 -7.65
C VAL A 19 7.38 20.58 -6.70
N GLN A 20 7.82 21.50 -5.85
CA GLN A 20 6.94 22.23 -4.94
C GLN A 20 6.14 23.29 -5.72
N PRO A 21 4.79 23.36 -5.61
CA PRO A 21 4.06 24.52 -6.07
C PRO A 21 4.28 25.68 -5.08
N LYS A 22 4.94 26.74 -5.53
CA LYS A 22 5.11 28.00 -4.78
C LYS A 22 3.87 28.87 -4.98
N GLY A 23 3.02 28.94 -3.96
CA GLY A 23 1.88 29.86 -3.91
C GLY A 23 1.20 29.75 -2.56
N ALA A 24 1.41 30.74 -1.70
CA ALA A 24 0.74 30.84 -0.41
C ALA A 24 -0.70 31.31 -0.64
N ASP A 25 -1.68 30.51 -0.21
CA ASP A 25 -2.97 31.03 0.26
C ASP A 25 -3.31 30.38 1.59
N LYS A 26 -3.72 31.23 2.54
CA LYS A 26 -3.94 30.89 3.94
C LYS A 26 -5.35 30.30 4.10
N GLY A 27 -5.42 29.06 4.59
CA GLY A 27 -6.58 28.56 5.32
C GLY A 27 -7.32 27.40 4.68
N SER A 28 -6.86 26.19 4.93
CA SER A 28 -7.74 25.06 5.25
C SER A 28 -6.91 23.93 5.87
N GLU A 29 -7.43 23.42 6.99
CA GLU A 29 -7.05 22.19 7.67
C GLU A 29 -6.62 21.10 6.67
N GLY A 30 -5.53 20.39 6.98
CA GLY A 30 -4.87 19.37 6.15
C GLY A 30 -5.71 18.78 5.02
N ALA A 31 -5.47 19.27 3.80
CA ALA A 31 -6.09 18.73 2.60
C ALA A 31 -5.71 17.24 2.46
N ILE A 32 -6.64 16.36 2.84
CA ILE A 32 -6.62 14.98 2.39
C ILE A 32 -6.70 15.09 0.85
N PRO A 33 -5.71 14.59 0.09
CA PRO A 33 -5.78 14.64 -1.36
C PRO A 33 -7.14 14.08 -1.76
N GLU A 34 -7.90 14.81 -2.57
CA GLU A 34 -9.26 14.47 -2.98
C GLU A 34 -9.31 12.99 -3.36
N LEU A 35 -9.65 12.14 -2.38
CA LEU A 35 -9.65 10.71 -2.52
C LEU A 35 -10.89 10.47 -3.34
N VAL A 36 -10.71 10.37 -4.65
CA VAL A 36 -11.78 10.07 -5.61
C VAL A 36 -12.57 8.93 -4.99
N GLU A 37 -13.81 9.22 -4.63
CA GLU A 37 -14.65 8.37 -3.79
C GLU A 37 -14.62 6.93 -4.33
N GLY A 38 -13.93 6.03 -3.62
CA GLY A 38 -13.75 4.62 -4.01
C GLY A 38 -12.39 4.20 -4.60
N ASN A 39 -11.45 5.11 -4.90
CA ASN A 39 -10.14 4.79 -5.49
C ASN A 39 -8.98 4.96 -4.51
N LEU A 40 -9.12 4.43 -3.30
CA LEU A 40 -8.01 4.45 -2.35
C LEU A 40 -7.05 3.28 -2.63
N PRO A 41 -5.78 3.53 -2.98
CA PRO A 41 -4.87 2.44 -3.28
C PRO A 41 -4.57 1.63 -2.01
N VAL A 42 -4.81 0.32 -2.06
CA VAL A 42 -4.48 -0.66 -1.02
C VAL A 42 -3.57 -1.73 -1.61
N PHE A 43 -2.75 -2.38 -0.79
CA PHE A 43 -1.92 -3.49 -1.27
C PHE A 43 -2.68 -4.80 -1.08
N VAL A 44 -2.66 -5.66 -2.11
CA VAL A 44 -3.44 -6.91 -2.14
C VAL A 44 -2.51 -8.08 -2.44
N PHE A 45 -2.70 -9.19 -1.74
CA PHE A 45 -1.98 -10.44 -1.96
C PHE A 45 -2.87 -11.67 -1.70
N PRO A 46 -2.79 -12.74 -2.51
CA PRO A 46 -2.09 -12.84 -3.80
C PRO A 46 -2.75 -11.95 -4.87
N THR A 47 -2.01 -11.60 -5.93
CA THR A 47 -2.53 -10.76 -7.03
C THR A 47 -3.44 -11.52 -7.99
N GLU A 48 -3.43 -12.85 -7.90
CA GLU A 48 -4.24 -13.75 -8.71
C GLU A 48 -4.73 -14.92 -7.84
N LEU A 49 -5.89 -15.45 -8.20
CA LEU A 49 -6.53 -16.59 -7.53
C LEU A 49 -6.74 -17.70 -8.55
N ILE A 50 -6.30 -18.92 -8.23
CA ILE A 50 -6.29 -20.06 -9.15
C ILE A 50 -7.09 -21.20 -8.55
N PHE A 51 -8.15 -21.63 -9.22
CA PHE A 51 -9.06 -22.67 -8.76
C PHE A 51 -9.00 -23.87 -9.71
N TYR A 52 -8.95 -25.08 -9.15
CA TYR A 52 -9.01 -26.33 -9.91
C TYR A 52 -10.26 -27.11 -9.50
N ALA A 53 -11.12 -27.43 -10.47
CA ALA A 53 -12.41 -28.09 -10.24
C ALA A 53 -12.28 -29.46 -9.54
N ASP A 54 -11.20 -30.18 -9.84
CA ASP A 54 -10.94 -31.52 -9.31
C ASP A 54 -10.20 -31.49 -7.95
N ASP A 55 -9.71 -30.31 -7.52
CA ASP A 55 -9.02 -30.13 -6.24
C ASP A 55 -9.81 -29.21 -5.31
N GLN A 56 -10.62 -29.85 -4.46
CA GLN A 56 -11.45 -29.19 -3.45
C GLN A 56 -10.66 -28.29 -2.49
N SER A 57 -9.36 -28.52 -2.31
CA SER A 57 -8.54 -27.67 -1.45
C SER A 57 -8.38 -26.25 -2.00
N THR A 58 -8.49 -26.09 -3.32
CA THR A 58 -8.32 -24.79 -3.99
C THR A 58 -9.60 -23.97 -4.06
N HIS A 59 -10.77 -24.58 -3.83
CA HIS A 59 -12.08 -23.93 -3.89
C HIS A 59 -12.28 -22.81 -2.85
N LYS A 60 -11.39 -22.71 -1.86
CA LYS A 60 -11.38 -21.61 -0.88
C LYS A 60 -10.00 -20.97 -0.88
N GLN A 61 -9.97 -19.66 -1.11
CA GLN A 61 -8.73 -18.89 -1.10
C GLN A 61 -8.85 -17.66 -0.22
N VAL A 62 -7.73 -17.28 0.38
CA VAL A 62 -7.64 -16.13 1.27
C VAL A 62 -6.97 -14.99 0.51
N LEU A 63 -7.67 -13.87 0.41
CA LEU A 63 -7.13 -12.61 -0.09
C LEU A 63 -6.82 -11.69 1.08
N THR A 64 -5.60 -11.19 1.15
CA THR A 64 -5.15 -10.28 2.19
C THR A 64 -5.07 -8.87 1.64
N LEU A 65 -5.81 -7.94 2.27
CA LEU A 65 -5.71 -6.51 2.02
C LEU A 65 -4.87 -5.85 3.11
N TYR A 66 -3.78 -5.20 2.72
CA TYR A 66 -3.00 -4.34 3.60
C TYR A 66 -3.37 -2.89 3.39
N LYS A 67 -3.69 -2.24 4.52
CA LYS A 67 -4.10 -0.85 4.56
C LYS A 67 -2.91 0.03 4.99
N PRO A 68 -2.40 0.92 4.13
CA PRO A 68 -1.34 1.87 4.48
C PRO A 68 -1.87 3.16 5.14
N TYR A 69 -3.08 3.12 5.69
CA TYR A 69 -3.80 4.27 6.22
C TYR A 69 -4.24 4.03 7.66
N GLU A 70 -4.23 5.09 8.45
CA GLU A 70 -4.59 5.06 9.87
C GLU A 70 -6.12 5.16 10.11
N PHE A 71 -6.93 5.30 9.05
CA PHE A 71 -8.39 5.43 9.15
C PHE A 71 -9.14 4.14 8.75
N ALA A 72 -10.39 4.02 9.21
CA ALA A 72 -11.26 2.91 8.84
C ALA A 72 -11.56 2.95 7.34
N LEU A 73 -11.50 1.78 6.67
CA LEU A 73 -11.81 1.66 5.26
C LEU A 73 -13.04 0.77 5.13
N GLU A 74 -13.99 1.25 4.34
CA GLU A 74 -15.07 0.43 3.83
C GLU A 74 -14.64 -0.13 2.48
N PHE A 75 -14.80 -1.44 2.31
CA PHE A 75 -14.48 -2.12 1.06
C PHE A 75 -15.63 -3.05 0.68
N LYS A 76 -15.76 -3.31 -0.62
CA LYS A 76 -16.74 -4.24 -1.19
C LYS A 76 -15.98 -5.35 -1.90
N VAL A 77 -16.41 -6.60 -1.68
CA VAL A 77 -15.86 -7.83 -2.29
C VAL A 77 -16.88 -8.42 -3.25
#